data_AF-A0A2V7L265-F1
#
_entry.id   AF-A0A2V7L265-F1
#
_cell.length_a   1.000
_cell.length_b   1.000
_cell.length_c   1.000
_cell.angle_alpha   90.00
_cell.angle_beta   90.00
_cell.angle_gamma   90.00
#
_symmetry.space_group_name_H-M   'P 1'
#
loop_
_entity.id
_entity.type
_entity.pdbx_description
1 polymer ?
#
loop_
_entity_poly.entity_id
_entity_poly.type
_entity_poly.pdbx_seq_one_letter_code
_entity_poly.pdbx_strand_id
1 'polypeptide(L)'
;MVTAFCFASALSGCSDKGATAPSAALIVSLSSPNQQDGAMAIVLRGPDLESTQSIKPTTVLYQRLVGTNESHVLIVGDITRGDLLRVEVLGLVAHPISEYSATVTEVATRTDSSRASVQGYALTLREEQ
;
A
#
# COMPACT_ATOMS: atom_id res chain seq x y z
N MET A 1 28.95 37.64 16.51
CA MET A 1 27.58 38.18 16.58
C MET A 1 26.67 36.99 16.89
N VAL A 2 26.35 36.85 18.17
CA VAL A 2 25.57 35.75 18.75
C VAL A 2 24.17 36.30 18.99
N THR A 3 23.14 35.59 18.54
CA THR A 3 21.78 35.83 19.03
C THR A 3 21.24 34.50 19.54
N ALA A 4 21.32 34.35 20.85
CA ALA A 4 20.60 33.35 21.61
C ALA A 4 19.12 33.73 21.68
N PHE A 5 18.24 32.75 21.53
CA PHE A 5 16.87 32.83 22.03
C PHE A 5 16.67 31.66 22.98
N CYS A 6 16.44 32.00 24.24
CA CYS A 6 16.24 31.09 25.35
C CYS A 6 14.82 31.32 25.84
N PHE A 7 14.04 30.24 26.03
CA PHE A 7 13.07 30.19 27.11
C PHE A 7 12.90 28.73 27.54
N ALA A 8 13.37 28.44 28.75
CA ALA A 8 13.10 27.22 29.48
C ALA A 8 11.92 27.46 30.42
N SER A 9 11.04 26.47 30.59
CA SER A 9 10.28 26.24 31.82
C SER A 9 9.71 24.83 31.83
N ALA A 10 9.98 24.12 32.92
CA ALA A 10 9.68 22.72 33.16
C ALA A 10 8.19 22.47 33.47
N LEU A 11 7.65 21.39 32.91
CA LEU A 11 6.54 20.63 33.48
C LEU A 11 6.90 19.15 33.43
N SER A 12 6.88 18.54 34.62
CA SER A 12 7.06 17.13 34.92
C SER A 12 5.97 16.25 34.31
N GLY A 13 6.36 15.09 33.78
CA GLY A 13 5.49 13.93 33.66
C GLY A 13 4.57 13.89 32.44
N CYS A 14 5.14 13.68 31.25
CA CYS A 14 4.47 12.88 30.24
C CYS A 14 5.23 11.56 30.18
N SER A 15 4.68 10.52 30.79
CA SER A 15 5.07 9.14 30.49
C SER A 15 5.15 9.02 28.97
N ASP A 16 6.28 8.55 28.44
CA ASP A 16 6.50 8.32 27.01
C ASP A 16 5.36 7.47 26.43
N LYS A 17 4.28 8.13 26.00
CA LYS A 17 3.41 7.62 24.96
C LYS A 17 4.23 7.81 23.70
N GLY A 18 4.94 6.73 23.34
CA GLY A 18 5.86 6.68 22.21
C GLY A 18 5.27 7.47 21.04
N ALA A 19 6.07 8.38 20.48
CA ALA A 19 5.69 9.13 19.31
C ALA A 19 5.19 8.13 18.26
N THR A 20 3.90 8.17 17.93
CA THR A 20 3.35 7.39 16.83
C THR A 20 4.12 7.81 15.59
N ALA A 21 4.80 6.87 14.94
CA ALA A 21 5.48 7.16 13.68
C ALA A 21 4.48 7.76 12.69
N PRO A 22 4.85 8.80 11.92
CA PRO A 22 3.95 9.36 10.91
C PRO A 22 3.58 8.26 9.91
N SER A 23 2.28 8.03 9.70
CA SER A 23 1.82 7.14 8.64
C SER A 23 1.93 7.86 7.29
N ALA A 24 2.32 7.10 6.28
CA ALA A 24 2.43 7.53 4.90
C ALA A 24 1.69 6.53 4.01
N ALA A 25 1.52 6.86 2.74
CA ALA A 25 0.79 6.01 1.83
C ALA A 25 1.47 5.84 0.48
N LEU A 26 1.31 4.64 -0.08
CA LEU A 26 1.72 4.27 -1.42
C LEU A 26 0.49 4.03 -2.28
N ILE A 27 0.54 4.48 -3.54
CA ILE A 27 -0.46 4.13 -4.54
C ILE A 27 0.08 3.00 -5.41
N VAL A 28 -0.71 1.94 -5.53
CA VAL A 28 -0.44 0.82 -6.43
C VAL A 28 -1.29 0.97 -7.68
N SER A 29 -0.64 1.08 -8.83
CA SER A 29 -1.30 1.18 -10.14
C SER A 29 -1.11 -0.10 -10.94
N LEU A 30 -2.16 -0.49 -11.65
CA LEU A 30 -2.22 -1.67 -12.49
C LEU A 30 -2.03 -1.33 -13.98
N SER A 31 -1.07 -2.00 -14.61
CA SER A 31 -1.07 -2.24 -16.05
C SER A 31 -1.56 -3.66 -16.32
N SER A 32 -2.51 -3.80 -17.25
CA SER A 32 -3.12 -5.10 -17.61
C SER A 32 -3.19 -5.24 -19.13
N PRO A 33 -2.96 -6.43 -19.70
CA PRO A 33 -3.22 -6.67 -21.11
C PRO A 33 -4.73 -6.71 -21.40
N ASN A 34 -5.56 -6.91 -20.38
CA ASN A 34 -7.01 -7.01 -20.51
C ASN A 34 -7.71 -5.70 -20.20
N GLN A 35 -8.89 -5.48 -20.80
CA GLN A 35 -9.66 -4.25 -20.55
C GLN A 35 -10.29 -4.27 -19.16
N GLN A 36 -10.78 -5.45 -18.72
CA GLN A 36 -11.50 -5.64 -17.47
C GLN A 36 -11.17 -7.03 -16.90
N ASP A 37 -10.93 -7.09 -15.60
CA ASP A 37 -10.73 -8.30 -14.79
C ASP A 37 -11.77 -8.34 -13.66
N GLY A 38 -12.08 -9.53 -13.13
CA GLY A 38 -13.10 -9.74 -12.11
C GLY A 38 -12.55 -9.94 -10.70
N ALA A 39 -11.37 -10.53 -10.58
CA ALA A 39 -10.64 -10.63 -9.32
C ALA A 39 -9.13 -10.67 -9.57
N MET A 40 -8.34 -10.27 -8.58
CA MET A 40 -6.88 -10.28 -8.64
C MET A 40 -6.30 -10.53 -7.26
N ALA A 41 -5.36 -11.49 -7.18
CA ALA A 41 -4.53 -11.71 -6.00
C ALA A 41 -3.19 -11.00 -6.19
N ILE A 42 -2.79 -10.24 -5.19
CA ILE A 42 -1.59 -9.41 -5.16
C ILE A 42 -0.81 -9.72 -3.90
N VAL A 43 0.51 -9.85 -4.04
CA VAL A 43 1.44 -9.89 -2.92
C VAL A 43 2.18 -8.57 -2.88
N LEU A 44 2.03 -7.84 -1.78
CA LEU A 44 2.77 -6.63 -1.45
C LEU A 44 3.91 -7.01 -0.49
N ARG A 45 5.10 -6.46 -0.72
CA ARG A 45 6.27 -6.61 0.15
C ARG A 45 6.95 -5.27 0.36
N GLY A 46 7.52 -5.09 1.53
CA GLY A 46 8.24 -3.88 1.92
C GLY A 46 8.10 -3.66 3.42
N PRO A 47 8.90 -2.79 4.02
CA PRO A 47 8.88 -2.57 5.47
C PRO A 47 7.60 -1.88 5.94
N ASP A 48 7.16 -2.25 7.14
CA ASP A 48 6.10 -1.58 7.90
C ASP A 48 4.77 -1.37 7.16
N LEU A 49 4.32 -2.39 6.43
CA LEU A 49 2.98 -2.45 5.85
C LEU A 49 1.91 -2.52 6.95
N GLU A 50 0.91 -1.65 6.89
CA GLU A 50 -0.21 -1.64 7.84
C GLU A 50 -1.53 -2.02 7.19
N SER A 51 -2.09 -1.16 6.35
CA SER A 51 -3.44 -1.35 5.81
C SER A 51 -3.44 -1.16 4.30
N THR A 52 -4.40 -1.75 3.63
CA THR A 52 -4.61 -1.56 2.19
C THR A 52 -6.08 -1.31 1.95
N GLN A 53 -6.36 -0.30 1.13
CA GLN A 53 -7.69 0.12 0.76
C GLN A 53 -7.82 0.10 -0.75
N SER A 54 -9.00 -0.24 -1.26
CA SER A 54 -9.27 -0.03 -2.68
C SER A 54 -9.59 1.44 -2.93
N ILE A 55 -9.04 1.99 -4.01
CA ILE A 55 -9.34 3.34 -4.48
C ILE A 55 -10.71 3.39 -5.19
N LYS A 56 -11.13 2.27 -5.79
CA LYS A 56 -12.35 2.21 -6.60
C LYS A 56 -13.53 1.69 -5.77
N PRO A 57 -14.65 2.42 -5.68
CA PRO A 57 -15.83 1.97 -4.94
C PRO A 57 -16.52 0.75 -5.58
N THR A 58 -16.21 0.43 -6.84
CA THR A 58 -16.71 -0.72 -7.58
C THR A 58 -15.96 -2.02 -7.28
N THR A 59 -15.13 -2.03 -6.24
CA THR A 59 -14.33 -3.18 -5.86
C THR A 59 -14.36 -3.39 -4.36
N VAL A 60 -14.26 -4.65 -3.96
CA VAL A 60 -14.13 -5.08 -2.57
C VAL A 60 -12.72 -5.61 -2.39
N LEU A 61 -12.10 -5.27 -1.26
CA LEU A 61 -10.74 -5.67 -0.93
C LEU A 61 -10.74 -6.53 0.33
N TYR A 62 -10.00 -7.62 0.26
CA TYR A 62 -9.65 -8.47 1.39
C TYR A 62 -8.13 -8.43 1.56
N GLN A 63 -7.66 -8.23 2.78
CA GLN A 63 -6.25 -8.17 3.10
C GLN A 63 -5.92 -9.16 4.20
N ARG A 64 -4.77 -9.79 4.08
CA ARG A 64 -4.11 -10.52 5.17
C ARG A 64 -2.67 -10.05 5.27
N LEU A 65 -2.31 -9.44 6.40
CA LEU A 65 -0.91 -9.19 6.73
C LEU A 65 -0.22 -10.49 7.14
N VAL A 66 1.01 -10.68 6.67
CA VAL A 66 1.92 -11.76 7.05
C VAL A 66 3.12 -11.11 7.72
N GLY A 67 2.94 -10.72 8.98
CA GLY A 67 3.86 -9.83 9.69
C GLY A 67 3.75 -8.38 9.19
N THR A 68 4.81 -7.59 9.40
CA THR A 68 4.87 -6.18 8.98
C THR A 68 5.47 -5.98 7.58
N ASN A 69 5.99 -7.04 6.96
CA ASN A 69 6.79 -6.91 5.73
C ASN A 69 6.15 -7.52 4.47
N GLU A 70 5.03 -8.22 4.63
CA GLU A 70 4.33 -8.86 3.52
C GLU A 70 2.81 -8.77 3.74
N SER A 71 2.07 -8.44 2.68
CA SER A 71 0.61 -8.41 2.68
C SER A 71 0.05 -9.14 1.47
N HIS A 72 -0.90 -10.03 1.71
CA HIS A 72 -1.65 -10.73 0.68
C HIS A 72 -2.98 -10.01 0.49
N VAL A 73 -3.22 -9.50 -0.70
CA VAL A 73 -4.40 -8.71 -1.05
C VAL A 73 -5.18 -9.46 -2.12
N LEU A 74 -6.47 -9.65 -1.88
CA LEU A 74 -7.43 -10.08 -2.88
C LEU A 74 -8.39 -8.93 -3.16
N ILE A 75 -8.43 -8.48 -4.39
CA ILE A 75 -9.40 -7.48 -4.85
C ILE A 75 -10.38 -8.12 -5.83
N VAL A 76 -11.67 -7.83 -5.66
CA VAL A 76 -12.77 -8.41 -6.44
C VAL A 76 -13.69 -7.28 -6.92
N GLY A 77 -14.12 -7.31 -8.18
CA GLY A 77 -15.04 -6.34 -8.76
C GLY A 77 -14.57 -5.85 -10.13
N ASP A 78 -14.91 -4.60 -10.45
CA ASP A 78 -14.56 -4.00 -11.75
C ASP A 78 -13.11 -3.51 -11.79
N ILE A 79 -12.20 -4.46 -12.02
CA ILE A 79 -10.77 -4.18 -12.08
C ILE A 79 -10.40 -3.71 -13.49
N THR A 80 -9.94 -2.47 -13.57
CA THR A 80 -9.43 -1.82 -14.78
C THR A 80 -8.05 -1.25 -14.51
N ARG A 81 -7.31 -0.92 -15.58
CA ARG A 81 -6.00 -0.27 -15.51
C ARG A 81 -6.02 1.02 -14.67
N GLY A 82 -4.84 1.44 -14.23
CA GLY A 82 -4.63 2.64 -13.42
C GLY A 82 -4.64 2.33 -11.94
N ASP A 83 -4.89 3.35 -11.12
CA ASP A 83 -4.81 3.24 -9.67
C ASP A 83 -5.83 2.24 -9.13
N LEU A 84 -5.33 1.36 -8.27
CA LEU A 84 -6.09 0.23 -7.75
C LEU A 84 -6.17 0.30 -6.23
N LEU A 85 -5.01 0.46 -5.58
CA LEU A 85 -4.89 0.34 -4.13
C LEU A 85 -4.18 1.56 -3.54
N ARG A 86 -4.59 1.93 -2.32
CA ARG A 86 -3.86 2.79 -1.41
C ARG A 86 -3.33 1.93 -0.26
N VAL A 87 -2.04 1.92 -0.04
CA VAL A 87 -1.37 1.11 0.99
C VAL A 87 -0.83 2.05 2.05
N GLU A 88 -1.27 1.89 3.29
CA GLU A 88 -0.74 2.61 4.45
C GLU A 88 0.51 1.91 4.96
N VAL A 89 1.55 2.68 5.19
CA VAL A 89 2.83 2.23 5.72
C VAL A 89 3.28 3.16 6.85
N LEU A 90 3.95 2.63 7.86
CA LEU A 90 4.58 3.49 8.86
C LEU A 90 5.85 4.09 8.28
N GLY A 91 6.00 5.40 8.43
CA GLY A 91 7.29 6.06 8.27
C GLY A 91 7.95 5.89 6.91
N LEU A 92 7.22 6.08 5.79
CA LEU A 92 7.82 6.07 4.44
C LEU A 92 9.02 7.02 4.31
N VAL A 93 9.07 8.10 5.11
CA VAL A 93 10.24 9.00 5.17
C VAL A 93 11.52 8.27 5.61
N ALA A 94 11.41 7.18 6.36
CA ALA A 94 12.51 6.32 6.78
C ALA A 94 12.84 5.20 5.78
N HIS A 95 11.92 4.88 4.86
CA HIS A 95 12.06 3.78 3.90
C HIS A 95 11.84 4.24 2.46
N PRO A 96 12.87 4.24 1.58
CA PRO A 96 12.69 4.64 0.20
C PRO A 96 11.72 3.70 -0.52
N ILE A 97 10.92 4.24 -1.44
CA ILE A 97 9.93 3.47 -2.21
C ILE A 97 10.51 2.23 -2.92
N SER A 98 11.80 2.25 -3.26
CA SER A 98 12.51 1.12 -3.87
C SER A 98 12.58 -0.14 -3.00
N GLU A 99 12.33 -0.03 -1.70
CA GLU A 99 12.22 -1.17 -0.78
C GLU A 99 10.87 -1.88 -0.86
N TYR A 100 9.89 -1.27 -1.55
CA TYR A 100 8.55 -1.81 -1.72
C TYR A 100 8.38 -2.45 -3.10
N SER A 101 7.62 -3.54 -3.15
CA SER A 101 7.28 -4.24 -4.38
C SER A 101 5.87 -4.82 -4.32
N ALA A 102 5.26 -4.98 -5.48
CA ALA A 102 3.94 -5.54 -5.64
C ALA A 102 3.94 -6.50 -6.82
N THR A 103 3.38 -7.69 -6.65
CA THR A 103 3.30 -8.69 -7.72
C THR A 103 1.89 -9.26 -7.82
N VAL A 104 1.39 -9.39 -9.04
CA VAL A 104 0.16 -10.15 -9.32
C VAL A 104 0.49 -11.64 -9.31
N THR A 105 -0.21 -12.42 -8.51
CA THR A 105 -0.03 -13.88 -8.44
C THR A 105 -1.13 -14.63 -9.17
N GLU A 106 -2.35 -14.12 -9.14
CA GLU A 106 -3.50 -14.71 -9.81
C GLU A 106 -4.46 -13.63 -10.31
N VAL A 107 -5.18 -13.94 -11.39
CA VAL A 107 -6.21 -13.07 -11.96
C VAL A 107 -7.38 -13.94 -12.39
N ALA A 108 -8.60 -13.49 -12.13
CA ALA A 108 -9.82 -14.10 -12.65
C ALA A 108 -10.55 -13.14 -13.58
N THR A 109 -11.24 -13.71 -14.57
CA THR A 109 -12.21 -13.02 -15.40
C THR A 109 -13.45 -12.64 -14.60
N ARG A 110 -14.32 -11.81 -15.17
CA ARG A 110 -15.62 -11.49 -14.57
C ARG A 110 -16.60 -12.65 -14.54
N THR A 111 -16.37 -13.69 -15.34
CA THR A 111 -17.27 -14.82 -15.51
C THR A 111 -16.79 -16.05 -14.73
N ASP A 112 -16.07 -15.84 -13.62
CA ASP A 112 -15.62 -16.90 -12.72
C ASP A 112 -14.67 -17.93 -13.38
N SER A 113 -13.60 -17.42 -14.00
CA SER A 113 -12.51 -18.30 -14.44
C SER A 113 -11.16 -17.65 -14.22
N SER A 114 -10.22 -18.39 -13.64
CA SER A 114 -8.83 -17.97 -13.55
C SER A 114 -8.23 -17.80 -14.95
N ARG A 115 -7.42 -16.76 -15.12
CA ARG A 115 -6.61 -16.61 -16.32
C ARG A 115 -5.48 -17.62 -16.30
N ALA A 116 -5.19 -18.21 -17.46
CA ALA A 116 -4.12 -19.20 -17.60
C ALA A 116 -2.72 -18.64 -17.32
N SER A 117 -2.53 -17.32 -17.38
CA SER A 117 -1.26 -16.64 -17.15
C SER A 117 -1.46 -15.21 -16.67
N VAL A 118 -0.53 -14.73 -15.85
CA VAL A 118 -0.40 -13.33 -15.41
C VAL A 118 0.61 -12.54 -16.25
N GLN A 119 1.11 -13.11 -17.34
CA GLN A 119 2.05 -12.41 -18.22
C GLN A 119 1.43 -11.13 -18.80
N GLY A 120 2.19 -10.03 -18.76
CA GLY A 120 1.74 -8.71 -19.20
C GLY A 120 1.04 -7.88 -18.13
N TYR A 121 0.72 -8.47 -16.98
CA TYR A 121 0.30 -7.73 -15.79
C TYR A 121 1.53 -7.11 -15.12
N ALA A 122 1.42 -5.84 -14.73
CA ALA A 122 2.44 -5.16 -13.96
C ALA A 122 1.79 -4.25 -12.92
N LEU A 123 2.42 -4.16 -11.75
CA LEU A 123 2.06 -3.22 -10.70
C LEU A 123 3.21 -2.22 -10.55
N THR A 124 2.86 -0.95 -10.45
CA THR A 124 3.81 0.12 -10.17
C THR A 124 3.42 0.81 -8.88
N LEU A 125 4.41 1.13 -8.06
CA LEU A 125 4.20 1.85 -6.81
C LEU A 125 4.69 3.28 -6.95
N ARG A 126 3.97 4.21 -6.33
CA ARG A 126 4.41 5.59 -6.14
C ARG A 126 3.99 6.09 -4.75
N GLU A 127 4.64 7.12 -4.27
CA GLU A 127 4.22 7.82 -3.06
C GLU A 127 2.90 8.56 -3.33
N GLU A 128 2.01 8.58 -2.34
CA GLU A 128 0.85 9.47 -2.36
C GLU A 128 1.32 10.90 -2.10
N GLN A 129 1.05 11.80 -3.05
CA GLN A 129 1.45 13.22 -2.99
C GLN A 129 0.45 14.08 -2.23
#